data_AF-A0A809SC61-F1
#
_entry.id   AF-A0A809SC61-F1
#
_cell.length_a   1.000
_cell.length_b   1.000
_cell.length_c   1.000
_cell.angle_alpha   90.00
_cell.angle_beta   90.00
_cell.angle_gamma   90.00
#
_symmetry.space_group_name_H-M   'P 1'
#
loop_
_entity.id
_entity.type
_entity.pdbx_description
1 polymer ?
#
loop_
_entity_poly.entity_id
_entity_poly.type
_entity_poly.pdbx_seq_one_letter_code
_entity_poly.pdbx_strand_id
1 'polypeptide(L)'
;MIPVASAAATSRFYVAEMITHNFIFKGVGRQKEEARAVLLEAWTAHRTALLAQYPERTDSIPAADKMEDHFRIYYLEFDMDAGYRGNDRLV
;
A
#
# COMPACT_ATOMS: atom_id res chain seq x y z
N MET A 1 30.96 -31.94 7.37
CA MET A 1 30.04 -31.37 6.35
C MET A 1 28.63 -31.56 6.85
N ILE A 2 27.99 -30.46 7.30
CA ILE A 2 26.60 -30.44 7.77
C ILE A 2 25.77 -29.89 6.60
N PRO A 3 24.62 -30.49 6.24
CA PRO A 3 23.82 -29.97 5.14
C PRO A 3 23.14 -28.67 5.60
N VAL A 4 23.44 -27.57 4.91
CA VAL A 4 22.65 -26.33 4.98
C VAL A 4 21.59 -26.43 3.88
N ALA A 5 20.45 -27.05 4.21
CA ALA A 5 19.22 -26.90 3.45
C ALA A 5 18.41 -25.79 4.17
N SER A 6 18.31 -24.58 3.63
CA SER A 6 17.55 -24.12 2.46
C SER A 6 16.22 -23.50 2.91
N ALA A 7 15.99 -22.27 2.41
CA ALA A 7 14.81 -21.42 2.57
C ALA A 7 14.58 -20.81 3.96
N ALA A 8 15.37 -19.80 4.32
CA ALA A 8 14.78 -18.67 5.05
C ALA A 8 13.66 -18.15 4.14
N ALA A 9 12.40 -18.33 4.54
CA ALA A 9 11.26 -17.81 3.81
C ALA A 9 11.49 -16.31 3.65
N THR A 10 11.77 -15.87 2.42
CA THR A 10 11.98 -14.46 2.11
C THR A 10 10.72 -13.72 2.52
N SER A 11 10.78 -13.05 3.68
CA SER A 11 9.61 -12.40 4.26
C SER A 11 9.38 -11.13 3.47
N ARG A 12 8.58 -11.22 2.41
CA ARG A 12 8.27 -10.11 1.52
C ARG A 12 7.05 -9.34 2.01
N PHE A 13 6.98 -8.09 1.63
CA PHE A 13 5.78 -7.28 1.72
C PHE A 13 5.67 -6.37 0.50
N TYR A 14 4.43 -5.98 0.22
CA TYR A 14 4.09 -5.08 -0.87
C TYR A 14 3.52 -3.79 -0.29
N VAL A 15 3.87 -2.68 -0.93
CA VAL A 15 3.22 -1.39 -0.72
C VAL A 15 2.44 -1.06 -1.98
N ALA A 16 1.12 -0.95 -1.84
CA ALA A 16 0.28 -0.37 -2.87
C ALA A 16 0.23 1.15 -2.64
N GLU A 17 0.39 1.93 -3.69
CA GLU A 17 0.38 3.40 -3.65
C GLU A 17 -0.53 3.95 -4.75
N MET A 18 -1.38 4.90 -4.38
CA MET A 18 -2.28 5.61 -5.28
C MET A 18 -2.15 7.09 -5.04
N ILE A 19 -1.80 7.82 -6.09
CA ILE A 19 -1.56 9.27 -6.04
C ILE A 19 -2.74 9.96 -6.72
N THR A 20 -3.46 10.77 -5.95
CA THR A 20 -4.46 11.71 -6.44
C THR A 20 -3.82 13.10 -6.56
N HIS A 21 -4.60 14.11 -6.96
CA HIS A 21 -4.07 15.47 -7.08
C HIS A 21 -3.58 16.05 -5.75
N ASN A 22 -4.25 15.73 -4.63
CA ASN A 22 -3.99 16.35 -3.32
C ASN A 22 -3.52 15.34 -2.25
N PHE A 23 -3.68 14.04 -2.49
CA PHE A 23 -3.46 13.01 -1.50
C PHE A 23 -2.73 11.81 -2.08
N ILE A 24 -1.87 11.21 -1.26
CA ILE A 24 -1.24 9.91 -1.53
C ILE A 24 -1.85 8.91 -0.55
N PHE A 25 -2.44 7.85 -1.09
CA PHE A 25 -2.95 6.72 -0.31
C PHE A 25 -1.99 5.56 -0.42
N LYS A 26 -1.71 4.92 0.71
CA LYS A 26 -0.82 3.76 0.79
C LYS A 26 -1.51 2.63 1.55
N GLY A 27 -1.26 1.41 1.10
CA GLY A 27 -1.62 0.20 1.81
C GLY A 27 -0.46 -0.78 1.82
N VAL A 28 -0.36 -1.59 2.86
CA VAL A 28 0.73 -2.55 3.05
C VAL A 28 0.14 -3.93 3.27
N GLY A 29 0.74 -4.94 2.67
CA GLY A 29 0.31 -6.34 2.83
C GLY A 29 1.41 -7.33 2.50
N ARG A 30 1.21 -8.59 2.88
CA ARG A 30 2.09 -9.71 2.49
C ARG A 30 1.91 -10.09 1.03
N GLN A 31 0.78 -9.71 0.45
CA GLN A 31 0.43 -9.91 -0.96
C GLN A 31 0.00 -8.57 -1.59
N LYS A 32 0.05 -8.46 -2.92
CA LYS A 32 -0.36 -7.23 -3.63
C LYS A 32 -1.84 -6.92 -3.40
N GLU A 33 -2.67 -7.95 -3.38
CA GLU A 33 -4.12 -7.85 -3.19
C GLU A 33 -4.46 -7.36 -1.78
N GLU A 34 -3.71 -7.81 -0.78
CA GLU A 34 -3.83 -7.35 0.60
C GLU A 34 -3.43 -5.87 0.72
N ALA A 35 -2.28 -5.50 0.15
CA ALA A 35 -1.84 -4.10 0.12
C ALA A 35 -2.85 -3.20 -0.59
N ARG A 36 -3.45 -3.68 -1.69
CA ARG A 36 -4.54 -3.00 -2.40
C ARG A 36 -5.78 -2.83 -1.54
N ALA A 37 -6.20 -3.88 -0.83
CA ALA A 37 -7.37 -3.81 0.04
C ALA A 37 -7.20 -2.75 1.13
N VAL A 38 -6.05 -2.73 1.81
CA VAL A 38 -5.73 -1.73 2.85
C VAL A 38 -5.73 -0.31 2.27
N LEU A 39 -5.21 -0.12 1.06
CA LEU A 39 -5.24 1.18 0.38
C LEU A 39 -6.68 1.63 0.08
N LEU A 40 -7.55 0.73 -0.37
CA LEU A 40 -8.94 1.04 -0.68
C LEU A 40 -9.78 1.29 0.59
N GLU A 41 -9.45 0.64 1.70
CA GLU A 41 -10.02 0.95 3.01
C GLU A 41 -9.65 2.37 3.46
N ALA A 42 -8.38 2.76 3.30
CA ALA A 42 -7.93 4.11 3.61
C ALA A 42 -8.66 5.17 2.77
N TRP A 43 -8.87 4.90 1.48
CA TRP A 43 -9.70 5.75 0.61
C TRP A 43 -11.14 5.82 1.10
N THR A 44 -11.75 4.68 1.45
CA THR A 44 -13.15 4.61 1.89
C THR A 44 -13.38 5.43 3.16
N ALA A 45 -12.46 5.32 4.12
CA ALA A 45 -12.49 6.13 5.34
C ALA A 45 -12.38 7.62 5.03
N HIS A 46 -11.46 8.02 4.16
CA HIS A 46 -11.29 9.41 3.74
C HIS A 46 -12.53 9.95 3.01
N ARG A 47 -13.06 9.20 2.03
CA ARG A 47 -14.30 9.54 1.31
C ARG A 47 -15.47 9.74 2.27
N THR A 48 -15.61 8.84 3.25
CA THR A 48 -16.69 8.92 4.25
C THR A 48 -16.58 10.20 5.08
N ALA A 49 -15.37 10.55 5.54
CA ALA A 49 -15.13 11.78 6.29
C ALA A 49 -15.38 13.05 5.44
N LEU A 50 -15.02 13.02 4.15
CA LEU A 50 -15.30 14.13 3.23
C LEU A 50 -16.79 14.31 2.98
N LEU A 51 -17.53 13.23 2.72
CA LEU A 51 -18.96 13.30 2.44
C LEU A 51 -19.79 13.65 3.67
N ALA A 52 -19.31 13.34 4.88
CA ALA A 52 -19.93 13.82 6.10
C ALA A 52 -19.87 15.36 6.23
N GLN A 53 -18.85 16.00 5.65
CA GLN A 53 -18.69 17.45 5.64
C GLN A 53 -19.33 18.11 4.41
N TYR A 54 -19.32 17.42 3.27
CA TYR A 54 -19.75 17.91 1.96
C TYR A 54 -20.65 16.88 1.24
N PRO A 55 -21.86 16.62 1.74
CA PRO A 55 -22.75 15.57 1.22
C PRO A 55 -23.14 15.80 -0.26
N GLU A 56 -23.20 17.05 -0.71
CA GLU A 56 -23.48 17.43 -2.09
C GLU A 56 -22.44 16.93 -3.10
N ARG A 57 -21.26 16.52 -2.63
CA ARG A 57 -20.17 15.99 -3.48
C ARG A 57 -20.23 14.48 -3.71
N THR A 58 -21.30 13.80 -3.28
CA THR A 58 -21.44 12.33 -3.36
C THR A 58 -21.16 11.77 -4.75
N ASP A 59 -21.68 12.41 -5.80
CA ASP A 59 -21.54 11.96 -7.19
C ASP A 59 -20.18 12.36 -7.81
N SER A 60 -19.46 13.29 -7.18
CA SER A 60 -18.16 13.77 -7.66
C SER A 60 -16.97 13.01 -7.04
N ILE A 61 -17.19 12.28 -5.94
CA ILE A 61 -16.14 11.54 -5.23
C ILE A 61 -16.32 10.03 -5.49
N PRO A 62 -15.45 9.41 -6.30
CA PRO A 62 -15.62 8.03 -6.74
C PRO A 62 -15.63 7.02 -5.58
N ALA A 63 -16.43 5.96 -5.72
CA ALA A 63 -16.40 4.84 -4.79
C ALA A 63 -15.10 4.02 -4.94
N ALA A 64 -14.77 3.20 -3.94
CA ALA A 64 -13.50 2.46 -3.90
C ALA A 64 -13.32 1.50 -5.08
N ASP A 65 -14.40 0.87 -5.54
CA ASP A 65 -14.44 -0.03 -6.71
C ASP A 65 -14.18 0.70 -8.03
N LYS A 66 -14.38 2.01 -8.06
CA LYS A 66 -14.12 2.88 -9.22
C LYS A 66 -12.77 3.57 -9.18
N MET A 67 -12.00 3.43 -8.10
CA MET A 67 -10.75 4.18 -7.97
C MET A 67 -9.73 3.85 -9.06
N GLU A 68 -9.66 2.60 -9.50
CA GLU A 68 -8.74 2.20 -10.57
C GLU A 68 -9.15 2.67 -11.97
N ASP A 69 -10.41 3.08 -12.15
CA ASP A 69 -10.87 3.73 -13.38
C ASP A 69 -10.34 5.18 -13.48
N HIS A 70 -10.00 5.79 -12.33
CA HIS A 70 -9.59 7.19 -12.24
C HIS A 70 -8.10 7.38 -11.88
N PHE A 71 -7.52 6.45 -11.12
CA PHE A 71 -6.17 6.55 -10.59
C PHE A 71 -5.45 5.22 -10.70
N ARG A 72 -4.17 5.27 -11.09
CA ARG A 72 -3.33 4.08 -11.15
C ARG A 72 -2.82 3.72 -9.76
N ILE A 73 -2.89 2.43 -9.41
CA ILE A 73 -2.23 1.87 -8.23
C ILE A 73 -0.85 1.32 -8.65
N TYR A 74 0.19 1.80 -7.99
CA TYR A 74 1.55 1.31 -8.13
C TYR A 74 1.87 0.34 -7.01
N TYR A 75 2.66 -0.70 -7.33
CA TYR A 75 3.06 -1.71 -6.34
C TYR A 75 4.58 -1.71 -6.22
N LEU A 76 5.05 -1.54 -4.98
CA LEU A 76 6.45 -1.67 -4.60
C LEU A 76 6.60 -2.97 -3.83
N GLU A 77 7.59 -3.79 -4.19
CA GLU A 77 7.92 -5.04 -3.50
C GLU A 77 9.17 -4.82 -2.65
N PHE A 78 9.13 -5.28 -1.41
CA PHE A 78 10.23 -5.18 -0.46
C PHE A 78 10.51 -6.53 0.18
N ASP A 79 11.80 -6.87 0.29
CA ASP A 79 12.26 -7.97 1.12
C ASP A 79 12.54 -7.44 2.54
N MET A 80 11.93 -8.03 3.57
CA MET A 80 12.13 -7.58 4.97
C MET A 80 13.57 -7.71 5.46
N ASP A 81 14.39 -8.56 4.82
CA ASP A 81 15.78 -8.78 5.17
C ASP A 81 16.77 -7.93 4.34
N ALA A 82 16.27 -7.00 3.51
CA ALA A 82 17.08 -6.08 2.72
C ALA A 82 17.54 -4.83 3.49
N GLY A 83 17.79 -4.96 4.80
CA GLY A 83 18.48 -3.94 5.57
C GLY A 83 19.90 -3.72 5.05
N TYR A 84 20.45 -2.51 5.24
CA TYR A 84 21.86 -2.22 4.97
C TYR A 84 22.74 -3.26 5.70
N ARG A 85 23.36 -4.18 4.96
CA ARG A 85 24.41 -5.07 5.48
C ARG A 85 25.76 -4.36 5.54
N GLY A 86 25.76 -3.08 5.88
CA GLY A 86 26.96 -2.31 6.19
C GLY A 86 27.11 -2.24 7.70
N ASN A 87 28.30 -2.59 8.21
CA ASN A 87 28.66 -2.38 9.61
C ASN A 87 28.80 -0.89 9.98
N ASP A 88 28.56 0.02 9.02
CA ASP A 88 28.61 1.45 9.24
C ASP A 88 27.29 1.90 9.86
N ARG A 89 27.28 1.90 11.18
CA ARG A 89 26.35 2.67 12.00
C ARG A 89 26.37 4.10 11.45
N LEU A 90 25.25 4.57 10.91
CA LEU A 90 25.07 6.01 10.66
C LEU A 90 25.09 6.69 12.04
N VAL A 91 26.21 7.36 12.34
CA VAL A 91 26.42 8.18 13.54
C VAL A 91 25.77 9.54 13.31
#